data_AF-A0A1Y1QG37-F1
#
_entry.id   AF-A0A1Y1QG37-F1
#
_cell.length_a   1.000
_cell.length_b   1.000
_cell.length_c   1.000
_cell.angle_alpha   90.00
_cell.angle_beta   90.00
_cell.angle_gamma   90.00
#
_symmetry.space_group_name_H-M   'P 1'
#
loop_
_entity.id
_entity.type
_entity.pdbx_description
1 polymer ?
#
loop_
_entity_poly.entity_id
_entity_poly.type
_entity_poly.pdbx_seq_one_letter_code
_entity_poly.pdbx_strand_id
1 'polypeptide(L)'
;MEELDDIFSDFKEDTPKPKPKSKPRKESPFFISVGEELPPGIYYQPPPKKSGDDWIEPPPLWLCEEFGVVARSRDSDSGNHGRVLEWVDVDRVRHELVITLDMLTGDGVEVRKLLMNGGLRVSTKKAAKELLMQYILETNPSKVARSVFAIGWQSGGAYVLPTQTFGG
;
A
#
# COMPACT_ATOMS: atom_id res chain seq x y z
N MET A 1 57.04 -29.30 -13.77
CA MET A 1 56.91 -28.61 -12.48
C MET A 1 57.29 -27.18 -12.82
N GLU A 2 56.38 -26.23 -12.62
CA GLU A 2 56.22 -24.96 -13.37
C GLU A 2 55.43 -25.20 -14.66
N GLU A 3 54.24 -24.63 -14.92
CA GLU A 3 53.47 -23.55 -14.28
C GLU A 3 51.98 -23.91 -14.42
N LEU A 4 51.31 -24.12 -13.28
CA LEU A 4 49.87 -24.35 -13.16
C LEU A 4 49.17 -23.07 -12.69
N ASP A 5 49.80 -21.91 -12.93
CA ASP A 5 49.41 -20.59 -12.41
C ASP A 5 48.74 -19.70 -13.48
N ASP A 6 48.72 -20.11 -14.75
CA ASP A 6 48.21 -19.31 -15.87
C ASP A 6 46.71 -19.49 -16.20
N ILE A 7 45.97 -20.27 -15.41
CA ILE A 7 44.52 -20.49 -15.66
C ILE A 7 43.62 -19.54 -14.84
N PHE A 8 44.15 -18.85 -13.84
CA PHE A 8 43.35 -18.06 -12.90
C PHE A 8 43.55 -16.53 -12.99
N SER A 9 44.26 -16.00 -14.00
CA SER A 9 44.49 -14.55 -14.12
C SER A 9 43.46 -13.78 -14.94
N ASP A 10 42.52 -14.44 -15.62
CA ASP A 10 41.62 -13.79 -16.59
C ASP A 10 40.13 -13.76 -16.18
N PHE A 11 39.80 -14.10 -14.94
CA PHE A 11 38.48 -13.81 -14.36
C PHE A 11 38.41 -12.34 -13.94
N LYS A 12 38.42 -11.44 -14.92
CA LYS A 12 37.91 -10.09 -14.73
C LYS A 12 36.39 -10.23 -14.63
N GLU A 13 35.87 -10.16 -13.41
CA GLU A 13 34.44 -9.97 -13.16
C GLU A 13 33.98 -8.71 -13.92
N ASP A 14 33.54 -8.91 -15.16
CA ASP A 14 32.81 -7.93 -15.94
C ASP A 14 31.42 -7.84 -15.29
N THR A 15 31.40 -7.19 -14.13
CA THR A 15 30.16 -6.77 -13.48
C THR A 15 29.36 -6.00 -14.54
N PRO A 16 28.13 -6.44 -14.88
CA PRO A 16 27.37 -5.75 -15.89
C PRO A 16 27.09 -4.35 -15.38
N LYS A 17 27.75 -3.35 -15.98
CA LYS A 17 27.51 -1.93 -15.72
C LYS A 17 26.00 -1.68 -15.83
N PRO A 18 25.33 -1.15 -14.79
CA PRO A 18 23.91 -0.88 -14.88
C PRO A 18 23.67 0.14 -15.99
N LYS A 19 22.89 -0.28 -17.00
CA LYS A 19 22.60 0.49 -18.20
C LYS A 19 21.91 1.81 -17.80
N PRO A 20 22.39 2.99 -18.21
CA PRO A 20 21.62 4.21 -18.05
C PRO A 20 20.60 4.30 -19.19
N LYS A 21 19.32 4.49 -18.83
CA LYS A 21 18.26 5.26 -19.55
C LYS A 21 16.87 4.64 -19.33
N SER A 22 15.98 5.36 -18.63
CA SER A 22 14.71 5.86 -19.21
C SER A 22 13.92 6.72 -18.21
N LYS A 23 13.46 7.90 -18.62
CA LYS A 23 12.14 8.43 -18.17
C LYS A 23 11.12 8.02 -19.25
N PRO A 24 9.80 7.89 -19.00
CA PRO A 24 8.99 8.39 -17.86
C PRO A 24 8.04 7.31 -17.25
N ARG A 25 7.44 7.51 -16.06
CA ARG A 25 6.24 6.73 -15.69
C ARG A 25 5.20 7.55 -14.93
N LYS A 26 3.98 7.58 -15.48
CA LYS A 26 2.70 7.98 -14.84
C LYS A 26 2.16 6.84 -13.96
N GLU A 27 3.04 6.06 -13.34
CA GLU A 27 2.61 5.04 -12.40
C GLU A 27 2.84 5.57 -11.00
N SER A 28 1.88 5.26 -10.14
CA SER A 28 1.91 5.63 -8.74
C SER A 28 3.29 5.33 -8.16
N PRO A 29 3.91 6.24 -7.39
CA PRO A 29 5.18 5.95 -6.72
C PRO A 29 5.04 4.86 -5.64
N PHE A 30 3.82 4.40 -5.40
CA PHE A 30 3.48 3.32 -4.50
C PHE A 30 3.34 1.99 -5.24
N PHE A 31 3.90 0.93 -4.67
CA PHE A 31 3.81 -0.42 -5.21
C PHE A 31 3.65 -1.44 -4.08
N ILE A 32 3.11 -2.62 -4.41
CA ILE A 32 2.95 -3.74 -3.48
C ILE A 32 4.01 -4.78 -3.81
N SER A 33 4.75 -5.25 -2.81
CA SER A 33 5.64 -6.40 -2.91
C SER A 33 4.93 -7.63 -2.37
N VAL A 34 5.12 -8.78 -3.02
CA VAL A 34 4.56 -10.10 -2.61
C VAL A 34 5.59 -11.01 -1.94
N GLY A 35 6.79 -10.52 -1.62
CA GLY A 35 7.80 -11.30 -0.91
C GLY A 35 8.96 -11.84 -1.75
N GLU A 36 9.11 -11.44 -3.02
CA GLU A 36 10.20 -11.93 -3.89
C GLU A 36 11.55 -11.29 -3.54
N GLU A 37 11.67 -9.98 -3.78
CA GLU A 37 12.91 -9.22 -3.48
C GLU A 37 12.83 -8.43 -2.18
N LEU A 38 11.61 -8.06 -1.79
CA LEU A 38 11.29 -7.31 -0.58
C LEU A 38 10.22 -8.06 0.20
N PRO A 39 10.20 -7.96 1.54
CA PRO A 39 9.09 -8.48 2.35
C PRO A 39 7.72 -8.06 1.79
N PRO A 40 6.66 -8.85 2.01
CA PRO A 40 5.34 -8.48 1.56
C PRO A 40 4.90 -7.16 2.20
N GLY A 41 4.24 -6.31 1.41
CA GLY A 41 3.74 -5.03 1.91
C GLY A 41 3.67 -3.93 0.88
N ILE A 42 3.20 -2.77 1.33
CA ILE A 42 3.11 -1.55 0.54
C ILE A 42 4.38 -0.73 0.72
N TYR A 43 4.98 -0.35 -0.40
CA TYR A 43 6.21 0.41 -0.48
C TYR A 43 6.01 1.71 -1.24
N TYR A 44 6.84 2.69 -0.92
CA TYR A 44 7.00 3.93 -1.68
C TYR A 44 8.40 3.97 -2.30
N GLN A 45 8.49 4.17 -3.62
CA GLN A 45 9.75 4.42 -4.32
C GLN A 45 10.01 5.94 -4.35
N PRO A 46 11.01 6.46 -3.62
CA PRO A 46 11.33 7.87 -3.68
C PRO A 46 11.96 8.22 -5.04
N PRO A 47 11.74 9.44 -5.54
CA PRO A 47 12.32 9.86 -6.81
C PRO A 47 13.85 9.82 -6.76
N PRO A 48 14.51 9.54 -7.90
CA PRO A 48 15.96 9.54 -7.97
C PRO A 48 16.53 10.90 -7.59
N LYS A 49 17.62 10.90 -6.83
CA LYS A 49 18.32 12.11 -6.40
C LYS A 49 19.61 12.27 -7.19
N LYS A 50 19.91 13.49 -7.62
CA LYS A 50 21.17 13.80 -8.28
C LYS A 50 22.30 13.75 -7.26
N SER A 51 23.35 12.99 -7.55
CA SER A 51 24.57 12.90 -6.75
C SER A 51 25.77 13.03 -7.69
N GLY A 52 26.39 14.22 -7.71
CA GLY A 52 27.41 14.54 -8.71
C GLY A 52 26.81 14.59 -10.12
N ASP A 53 27.45 13.90 -11.06
CA ASP A 53 26.97 13.75 -12.45
C ASP A 53 25.95 12.61 -12.63
N ASP A 54 25.80 11.74 -11.62
CA ASP A 54 24.92 10.58 -11.67
C ASP A 54 23.57 10.80 -10.96
N TRP A 55 22.60 9.95 -11.30
CA TRP A 55 21.30 9.86 -10.62
C TRP A 55 21.27 8.57 -9.81
N ILE A 56 21.05 8.70 -8.50
CA ILE A 56 20.96 7.56 -7.60
C ILE A 56 19.49 7.34 -7.25
N GLU A 57 19.03 6.11 -7.45
CA GLU A 57 17.73 5.65 -6.96
C GLU A 57 17.85 5.27 -5.48
N PRO A 58 17.15 5.98 -4.58
CA PRO A 58 17.15 5.63 -3.17
C PRO A 58 16.40 4.31 -2.94
N PRO A 59 16.71 3.59 -1.85
CA PRO A 59 16.01 2.35 -1.54
C PRO A 59 14.52 2.62 -1.25
N PRO A 60 13.63 1.67 -1.59
CA PRO A 60 12.20 1.80 -1.35
C PRO A 60 11.89 1.86 0.15
N LEU A 61 10.88 2.66 0.50
CA LEU A 61 10.43 2.86 1.87
C LEU A 61 9.22 1.97 2.14
N TRP A 62 9.36 1.01 3.06
CA TRP A 62 8.24 0.22 3.56
C TRP A 62 7.27 1.07 4.38
N LEU A 63 5.98 1.01 4.04
CA LEU A 63 4.90 1.77 4.67
C LEU A 63 4.11 0.90 5.66
N CYS A 64 3.63 -0.26 5.21
CA CYS A 64 2.86 -1.21 5.99
C CYS A 64 2.77 -2.57 5.31
N GLU A 65 2.21 -3.54 6.01
CA GLU A 65 1.73 -4.81 5.45
C GLU A 65 0.73 -4.56 4.31
N GLU A 66 0.53 -5.57 3.46
CA GLU A 66 -0.34 -5.43 2.31
C GLU A 66 -1.83 -5.37 2.70
N PHE A 67 -2.57 -4.48 2.06
CA PHE A 67 -4.03 -4.45 2.10
C PHE A 67 -4.57 -3.98 0.75
N GLY A 68 -5.77 -4.42 0.42
CA GLY A 68 -6.48 -4.00 -0.77
C GLY A 68 -7.37 -2.79 -0.50
N VAL A 69 -7.31 -1.77 -1.37
CA VAL A 69 -8.32 -0.70 -1.40
C VAL A 69 -9.41 -1.13 -2.39
N VAL A 70 -10.49 -1.72 -1.89
CA VAL A 70 -11.46 -2.45 -2.71
C VAL A 70 -12.57 -1.58 -3.28
N ALA A 71 -12.94 -0.51 -2.58
CA ALA A 71 -14.02 0.38 -3.00
C ALA A 71 -13.88 1.79 -2.43
N ARG A 72 -14.58 2.74 -3.04
CA ARG A 72 -14.87 4.06 -2.43
C ARG A 72 -16.15 4.00 -1.63
N SER A 73 -16.20 4.62 -0.47
CA SER A 73 -17.43 4.77 0.31
C SER A 73 -18.04 6.17 0.15
N ARG A 74 -19.38 6.28 0.20
CA ARG A 74 -20.16 7.52 0.36
C ARG A 74 -21.51 7.22 1.01
N ASP A 75 -22.12 8.21 1.65
CA ASP A 75 -23.49 8.12 2.17
C ASP A 75 -24.57 8.46 1.11
N SER A 76 -25.85 8.45 1.53
CA SER A 76 -27.02 8.75 0.68
C SER A 76 -27.08 10.20 0.21
N ASP A 77 -26.56 11.13 1.00
CA ASP A 77 -26.51 12.57 0.69
C ASP A 77 -25.23 12.93 -0.08
N SER A 78 -24.45 11.92 -0.49
CA SER A 78 -23.14 12.06 -1.13
C SER A 78 -22.07 12.75 -0.26
N GLY A 79 -22.23 12.69 1.06
CA GLY A 79 -21.21 13.00 2.06
C GLY A 79 -20.39 11.78 2.48
N ASN A 80 -19.55 11.99 3.50
CA ASN A 80 -18.73 10.96 4.17
C ASN A 80 -17.94 10.08 3.19
N HIS A 81 -17.26 10.74 2.24
CA HIS A 81 -16.41 10.03 1.29
C HIS A 81 -15.30 9.28 2.02
N GLY A 82 -15.07 8.04 1.62
CA GLY A 82 -14.04 7.19 2.21
C GLY A 82 -13.46 6.16 1.25
N ARG A 83 -12.62 5.31 1.81
CA ARG A 83 -12.01 4.14 1.18
C ARG A 83 -12.34 2.92 2.01
N VAL A 84 -12.77 1.86 1.34
CA VAL A 84 -12.95 0.54 1.93
C VAL A 84 -11.65 -0.22 1.75
N LEU A 85 -11.04 -0.59 2.86
CA LEU A 85 -9.83 -1.38 2.96
C LEU A 85 -10.18 -2.81 3.32
N GLU A 86 -9.47 -3.75 2.74
CA GLU A 86 -9.64 -5.18 3.00
C GLU A 86 -8.29 -5.85 3.15
N TRP A 87 -8.13 -6.68 4.17
CA TRP A 87 -6.94 -7.50 4.36
C TRP A 87 -7.27 -8.79 5.12
N VAL A 88 -6.29 -9.66 5.21
CA VAL A 88 -6.34 -10.89 5.99
C VAL A 88 -5.25 -10.80 7.05
N ASP A 89 -5.60 -11.02 8.31
CA ASP A 89 -4.62 -11.02 9.40
C ASP A 89 -3.83 -12.33 9.48
N VAL A 90 -2.91 -12.40 10.45
CA VAL A 90 -2.07 -13.60 10.70
C VAL A 90 -2.92 -14.81 11.09
N ASP A 91 -4.07 -14.58 11.72
CA ASP A 91 -5.04 -15.61 12.13
C ASP A 91 -5.99 -16.01 10.99
N ARG A 92 -5.75 -15.48 9.77
CA ARG A 92 -6.56 -15.69 8.55
C ARG A 92 -7.98 -15.15 8.63
N VAL A 93 -8.24 -14.19 9.51
CA VAL A 93 -9.51 -13.47 9.57
C VAL A 93 -9.49 -12.35 8.56
N ARG A 94 -10.55 -12.28 7.74
CA ARG A 94 -10.76 -11.19 6.79
C ARG A 94 -11.29 -9.98 7.55
N HIS A 95 -10.61 -8.85 7.40
CA HIS A 95 -11.01 -7.57 7.94
C HIS A 95 -11.46 -6.66 6.81
N GLU A 96 -12.55 -5.93 7.04
CA GLU A 96 -13.04 -4.88 6.17
C GLU A 96 -13.20 -3.60 7.01
N LEU A 97 -12.56 -2.52 6.56
CA LEU A 97 -12.53 -1.26 7.29
C LEU A 97 -12.81 -0.09 6.35
N VAL A 98 -13.69 0.81 6.77
CA VAL A 98 -13.92 2.06 6.06
C VAL A 98 -13.07 3.17 6.70
N ILE A 99 -12.15 3.73 5.93
CA ILE A 99 -11.40 4.93 6.28
C ILE A 99 -12.03 6.12 5.58
N THR A 100 -12.61 7.06 6.31
CA THR A 100 -13.15 8.29 5.72
C THR A 100 -12.04 9.26 5.36
N LEU A 101 -12.25 10.11 4.35
CA LEU A 101 -11.22 11.03 3.87
C LEU A 101 -10.88 12.11 4.91
N ASP A 102 -11.80 12.46 5.81
CA ASP A 102 -11.54 13.36 6.93
C ASP A 102 -10.59 12.75 7.96
N MET A 103 -10.67 11.43 8.21
CA MET A 103 -9.68 10.72 9.05
C MET A 103 -8.27 10.73 8.44
N LEU A 104 -8.16 10.97 7.12
CA LEU A 104 -6.87 11.13 6.47
C LEU A 104 -6.22 12.49 6.70
N THR A 105 -6.94 13.44 7.32
CA THR A 105 -6.41 14.77 7.62
C THR A 105 -5.51 14.75 8.87
N GLY A 106 -4.55 15.68 8.93
CA GLY A 106 -3.61 15.79 10.06
C GLY A 106 -2.56 14.68 10.09
N ASP A 107 -2.24 14.17 11.29
CA ASP A 107 -1.18 13.16 11.50
C ASP A 107 -1.67 11.71 11.27
N GLY A 108 -2.94 11.47 10.94
CA GLY A 108 -3.43 10.13 10.58
C GLY A 108 -3.25 9.05 11.67
N VAL A 109 -3.14 9.46 12.93
CA VAL A 109 -2.93 8.54 14.08
C VAL A 109 -4.10 7.57 14.23
N GLU A 110 -5.32 8.05 14.01
CA GLU A 110 -6.54 7.26 14.11
C GLU A 110 -6.55 6.11 13.09
N VAL A 111 -6.24 6.41 11.83
CA VAL A 111 -6.16 5.40 10.76
C VAL A 111 -5.10 4.35 11.09
N ARG A 112 -3.92 4.75 11.57
CA ARG A 112 -2.88 3.79 11.98
C ARG A 112 -3.32 2.91 13.15
N LYS A 113 -4.02 3.48 14.14
CA LYS A 113 -4.55 2.69 15.26
C LYS A 113 -5.56 1.65 14.77
N LEU A 114 -6.44 2.00 13.84
CA LEU A 114 -7.40 1.06 13.27
C LEU A 114 -6.72 -0.07 12.49
N LEU A 115 -5.73 0.26 11.65
CA LEU A 115 -4.95 -0.74 10.90
C LEU A 115 -4.21 -1.69 11.85
N MET A 116 -3.55 -1.15 12.88
CA MET A 116 -2.83 -1.96 13.87
C MET A 116 -3.77 -2.78 14.75
N ASN A 117 -4.99 -2.30 15.01
CA ASN A 117 -5.98 -3.03 15.78
C ASN A 117 -6.44 -4.30 15.05
N GLY A 118 -6.59 -4.25 13.72
CA GLY A 118 -6.87 -5.44 12.91
C GLY A 118 -5.61 -6.19 12.46
N GLY A 119 -4.49 -6.02 13.15
CA GLY A 119 -3.31 -6.88 13.01
C GLY A 119 -2.30 -6.46 11.93
N LEU A 120 -2.51 -5.34 11.22
CA LEU A 120 -1.53 -4.85 10.24
C LEU A 120 -0.37 -4.14 10.93
N ARG A 121 0.85 -4.47 10.49
CA ARG A 121 2.04 -3.73 10.92
C ARG A 121 2.18 -2.47 10.07
N VAL A 122 2.43 -1.35 10.73
CA VAL A 122 2.65 -0.05 10.10
C VAL A 122 4.02 0.47 10.47
N SER A 123 4.69 1.12 9.53
CA SER A 123 6.01 1.71 9.72
C SER A 123 5.99 2.83 10.78
N THR A 124 7.02 2.85 11.62
CA THR A 124 7.17 3.86 12.69
C THR A 124 7.79 5.17 12.19
N LYS A 125 8.41 5.14 11.00
CA LYS A 125 9.10 6.28 10.38
C LYS A 125 8.11 7.41 10.06
N LYS A 126 8.46 8.66 10.39
CA LYS A 126 7.59 9.84 10.14
C LYS A 126 7.17 9.97 8.67
N ALA A 127 8.15 9.90 7.76
CA ALA A 127 7.87 9.98 6.32
C ALA A 127 6.94 8.86 5.83
N ALA A 128 7.10 7.64 6.34
CA ALA A 128 6.27 6.50 5.94
C ALA A 128 4.81 6.67 6.38
N LYS A 129 4.59 7.30 7.54
CA LYS A 129 3.24 7.61 8.04
C LYS A 129 2.51 8.58 7.12
N GLU A 130 3.16 9.68 6.76
CA GLU A 130 2.60 10.68 5.84
C GLU A 130 2.31 10.06 4.46
N LEU A 131 3.24 9.27 3.95
CA LEU A 131 3.12 8.58 2.66
C LEU A 131 2.02 7.50 2.65
N LEU A 132 1.77 6.82 3.77
CA LEU A 132 0.66 5.86 3.89
C LEU A 132 -0.70 6.55 3.74
N MET A 133 -0.86 7.72 4.37
CA MET A 133 -2.09 8.50 4.25
C MET A 133 -2.30 8.97 2.81
N GLN A 134 -1.22 9.43 2.17
CA GLN A 134 -1.22 9.79 0.76
C GLN A 134 -1.60 8.61 -0.14
N TYR A 135 -1.03 7.42 0.11
CA TYR A 135 -1.37 6.20 -0.63
C TYR A 135 -2.86 5.89 -0.58
N ILE A 136 -3.48 5.91 0.61
CA ILE A 136 -4.92 5.63 0.75
C ILE A 136 -5.76 6.70 0.04
N LEU A 137 -5.36 7.96 0.13
CA LEU A 137 -6.06 9.09 -0.49
C LEU A 137 -6.03 9.01 -2.03
N GLU A 138 -4.85 8.78 -2.60
CA GLU A 138 -4.59 8.74 -4.04
C GLU A 138 -5.10 7.46 -4.70
N THR A 139 -5.15 6.36 -3.94
CA THR A 139 -5.69 5.10 -4.46
C THR A 139 -7.17 5.26 -4.75
N ASN A 140 -7.53 5.11 -6.02
CA ASN A 140 -8.88 5.34 -6.52
C ASN A 140 -9.45 4.06 -7.15
N PRO A 141 -10.08 3.17 -6.37
CA PRO A 141 -10.71 1.99 -6.93
C PRO A 141 -11.93 2.37 -7.77
N SER A 142 -12.14 1.62 -8.85
CA SER A 142 -13.28 1.81 -9.76
C SER A 142 -14.62 1.45 -9.09
N LYS A 143 -14.61 0.54 -8.12
CA LYS A 143 -15.80 0.11 -7.37
C LYS A 143 -16.23 1.17 -6.35
N VAL A 144 -17.55 1.34 -6.20
CA VAL A 144 -18.16 2.23 -5.20
C VAL A 144 -19.04 1.39 -4.28
N ALA A 145 -18.71 1.37 -3.00
CA ALA A 145 -19.55 0.89 -1.91
C ALA A 145 -20.40 2.07 -1.37
N ARG A 146 -21.64 1.80 -0.97
CA ARG A 146 -22.42 2.78 -0.20
C ARG A 146 -22.23 2.44 1.27
N SER A 147 -21.67 3.36 2.07
CA SER A 147 -21.68 3.20 3.53
C SER A 147 -23.10 3.44 4.00
N VAL A 148 -23.81 2.36 4.33
CA VAL A 148 -25.01 2.47 5.16
C VAL A 148 -24.53 2.57 6.61
N PHE A 149 -24.43 3.79 7.12
CA PHE A 149 -24.39 4.02 8.55
C PHE A 149 -25.78 3.72 9.11
N ALA A 150 -26.02 2.49 9.59
CA ALA A 150 -27.04 2.24 10.60
C ALA A 150 -26.92 0.82 11.17
N ILE A 151 -26.48 0.74 12.42
CA ILE A 151 -27.14 -0.13 13.40
C ILE A 151 -28.52 0.49 13.62
N GLY A 152 -29.55 -0.03 12.94
CA GLY A 152 -30.93 0.45 13.10
C GLY A 152 -31.77 0.36 11.82
N TRP A 153 -33.07 0.16 12.03
CA TRP A 153 -34.08 -0.06 11.01
C TRP A 153 -34.12 1.11 10.01
N GLN A 154 -33.87 0.84 8.73
CA GLN A 154 -34.14 1.80 7.66
C GLN A 154 -35.46 1.43 6.97
N SER A 155 -36.24 2.47 6.64
CA SER A 155 -37.52 2.41 5.96
C SER A 155 -37.35 1.91 4.52
N GLY A 156 -37.24 0.59 4.38
CA GLY A 156 -37.08 -0.12 3.11
C GLY A 156 -37.01 -1.65 3.24
N GLY A 157 -37.25 -2.22 4.42
CA GLY A 157 -37.48 -3.66 4.59
C GLY A 157 -36.26 -4.58 4.44
N ALA A 158 -35.04 -4.06 4.31
CA ALA A 158 -33.83 -4.88 4.23
C ALA A 158 -33.10 -4.93 5.59
N TYR A 159 -32.93 -6.14 6.12
CA TYR A 159 -32.17 -6.43 7.33
C TYR A 159 -30.76 -6.86 6.92
N VAL A 160 -29.74 -6.08 7.28
CA VAL A 160 -28.34 -6.41 6.99
C VAL A 160 -27.67 -6.85 8.27
N LEU A 161 -27.39 -8.14 8.37
CA LEU A 161 -26.45 -8.69 9.36
C LEU A 161 -25.03 -8.63 8.77
N PRO A 162 -23.99 -8.48 9.60
CA PRO A 162 -22.60 -8.34 9.14
C PRO A 162 -22.05 -9.54 8.35
N THR A 163 -22.82 -10.62 8.14
CA THR A 163 -22.39 -11.80 7.36
C THR A 163 -23.44 -12.39 6.42
N GLN A 164 -24.59 -11.76 6.20
CA GLN A 164 -25.48 -12.20 5.11
C GLN A 164 -26.49 -11.11 4.72
N THR A 165 -26.56 -10.81 3.43
CA THR A 165 -27.64 -10.00 2.84
C THR A 165 -28.72 -10.95 2.32
N PHE A 166 -29.92 -10.92 2.92
CA PHE A 166 -31.12 -11.46 2.30
C PHE A 166 -32.02 -10.31 1.86
N GLY A 167 -32.42 -10.33 0.58
CA GLY A 167 -33.44 -9.46 0.03
C GLY A 167 -33.81 -9.96 -1.36
N GLY A 168 -35.08 -10.32 -1.54
CA GLY A 168 -35.68 -10.69 -2.83
C GLY A 168 -36.11 -9.49 -3.65
#